data_AF-W4UX87-F1
#
_entry.id   AF-W4UX87-F1
#
_cell.length_a   1.000
_cell.length_b   1.000
_cell.length_c   1.000
_cell.angle_alpha   90.00
_cell.angle_beta   90.00
_cell.angle_gamma   90.00
#
_symmetry.space_group_name_H-M   'P 1'
#
loop_
_entity.id
_entity.type
_entity.pdbx_description
1 polymer ?
#
loop_
_entity_poly.entity_id
_entity_poly.type
_entity_poly.pdbx_seq_one_letter_code
_entity_poly.pdbx_strand_id
1 'polypeptide(L)'
;MPKKKRSKAIWSNIKFKYKLTILNENTLEEIVGLRVSKLNGFSVLLSVLIVLFLIAACIIAFTPLRNYLPGYMNSEVRAQMVQNALRVDSLQQVLERQNLYIMNIQDIFSGRVKIDSVETMDSLTTAREDTLMQRTEREEEFRRQYEENEKYNLTTIVSQPDVNGMIFYRPTRGMVTDVFNIDKKHFGTDIAANPNESVLATMDGTVILSTYTAETGYLIEVQHSRI
;
A
#
# COMPACT_ATOMS: atom_id res chain seq x y z
N MET A 1 6.50 72.17 -15.44
CA MET A 1 7.40 71.28 -16.23
C MET A 1 6.60 70.13 -16.82
N PRO A 2 6.55 69.91 -18.16
CA PRO A 2 5.95 68.69 -18.70
C PRO A 2 6.99 67.84 -19.47
N LYS A 3 7.41 66.72 -18.86
CA LYS A 3 8.12 65.63 -19.57
C LYS A 3 7.11 64.58 -20.04
N LYS A 4 6.44 64.81 -21.18
CA LYS A 4 5.66 63.77 -21.90
C LYS A 4 5.74 63.96 -23.41
N LYS A 5 6.91 63.73 -24.02
CA LYS A 5 7.05 63.75 -25.49
C LYS A 5 7.94 62.64 -26.09
N ARG A 6 8.44 61.68 -25.30
CA ARG A 6 9.32 60.61 -25.82
C ARG A 6 8.60 59.35 -26.32
N SER A 7 7.38 59.05 -25.88
CA SER A 7 6.69 57.81 -26.28
C SER A 7 6.08 57.86 -27.69
N LYS A 8 5.70 59.03 -28.23
CA LYS A 8 5.05 59.11 -29.55
C LYS A 8 5.99 58.83 -30.73
N ALA A 9 7.30 59.11 -30.60
CA ALA A 9 8.28 58.93 -31.68
C ALA A 9 8.64 57.45 -31.94
N ILE A 10 8.53 56.59 -30.93
CA ILE A 10 8.81 55.15 -31.06
C ILE A 10 7.69 54.46 -31.85
N TRP A 11 6.44 54.90 -31.67
CA TRP A 11 5.26 54.34 -32.33
C TRP A 11 5.14 54.73 -33.80
N SER A 12 5.65 55.91 -34.20
CA SER A 12 5.63 56.33 -35.61
C SER A 12 6.62 55.51 -36.46
N ASN A 13 7.78 55.15 -35.91
CA ASN A 13 8.80 54.37 -36.63
C ASN A 13 8.41 52.91 -36.91
N ILE A 14 7.43 52.38 -36.17
CA ILE A 14 6.99 50.99 -36.27
C ILE A 14 5.93 50.79 -37.36
N LYS A 15 5.23 51.87 -37.78
CA LYS A 15 4.15 51.82 -38.78
C LYS A 15 4.61 51.99 -40.24
N PHE A 16 5.89 52.27 -40.48
CA PHE A 16 6.39 52.38 -41.85
C PHE A 16 6.29 51.04 -42.59
N LYS A 17 5.85 51.12 -43.85
CA LYS A 17 5.71 49.99 -44.76
C LYS A 17 6.91 49.99 -45.70
N TYR A 18 7.66 48.90 -45.73
CA TYR A 18 8.74 48.64 -46.66
C TYR A 18 8.18 47.86 -47.85
N LYS A 19 8.56 48.20 -49.09
CA LYS A 19 8.22 47.41 -50.28
C LYS A 19 9.41 46.49 -50.55
N LEU A 20 9.22 45.18 -50.38
CA LEU A 20 10.16 44.16 -50.81
C LEU A 20 9.76 43.75 -52.23
N THR A 21 10.67 43.92 -53.17
CA THR A 21 10.42 43.65 -54.59
C THR A 21 11.48 42.70 -55.12
N ILE A 22 11.06 41.66 -55.83
CA ILE A 22 11.95 40.75 -56.55
C ILE A 22 11.88 41.14 -58.02
N LEU A 23 13.01 41.62 -58.55
CA LEU A 23 13.17 42.07 -59.92
C LEU A 23 13.94 41.01 -60.71
N ASN A 24 13.58 40.79 -61.97
CA ASN A 24 14.39 40.01 -62.89
C ASN A 24 15.61 40.84 -63.32
N GLU A 25 16.83 40.35 -63.12
CA GLU A 25 18.05 41.10 -63.46
C GLU A 25 18.17 41.39 -64.97
N ASN A 26 17.60 40.54 -65.83
CA ASN A 26 17.74 40.68 -67.28
C ASN A 26 16.67 41.56 -67.93
N THR A 27 15.44 41.60 -67.40
CA THR A 27 14.32 42.37 -67.98
C THR A 27 13.91 43.56 -67.13
N LEU A 28 14.47 43.69 -65.91
CA LEU A 28 14.11 44.71 -64.91
C LEU A 28 12.62 44.73 -64.55
N GLU A 29 11.86 43.70 -64.92
CA GLU A 29 10.45 43.57 -64.60
C GLU A 29 10.26 43.08 -63.15
N GLU A 30 9.29 43.68 -62.46
CA GLU A 30 8.88 43.31 -61.10
C GLU A 30 8.03 42.03 -61.16
N ILE A 31 8.62 40.89 -60.76
CA ILE A 31 7.92 39.59 -60.77
C ILE A 31 7.02 39.46 -59.54
N VAL A 32 7.49 39.91 -58.36
CA VAL A 32 6.74 39.85 -57.09
C VAL A 32 7.04 41.08 -56.23
N GLY A 33 6.00 41.75 -55.74
CA GLY A 33 6.10 42.90 -54.82
C GLY A 33 5.25 42.72 -53.56
N LEU A 34 5.89 42.71 -52.39
CA LEU A 34 5.23 42.58 -51.08
C LEU A 34 5.47 43.83 -50.23
N ARG A 35 4.40 44.43 -49.67
CA ARG A 35 4.52 45.52 -48.69
C ARG A 35 4.56 44.96 -47.28
N VAL A 36 5.75 44.91 -46.69
CA VAL A 36 6.01 44.39 -45.33
C VAL A 36 6.25 45.54 -44.35
N SER A 37 5.57 45.51 -43.21
CA SER A 37 5.86 46.39 -42.07
C SER A 37 6.64 45.63 -41.00
N LYS A 38 7.41 46.33 -40.16
CA LYS A 38 8.13 45.72 -39.02
C LYS A 38 7.18 44.94 -38.09
N LEU A 39 5.94 45.41 -37.92
CA LEU A 39 4.90 44.69 -37.16
C LEU A 39 4.42 43.41 -37.85
N ASN A 40 4.36 43.40 -39.18
CA ASN A 40 3.91 42.22 -39.92
C ASN A 40 4.94 41.09 -39.82
N GLY A 41 6.23 41.42 -39.90
CA GLY A 41 7.31 40.46 -39.66
C GLY A 41 7.28 39.91 -38.23
N PHE A 42 7.09 40.77 -37.23
CA PHE A 42 6.93 40.35 -35.83
C PHE A 42 5.69 39.47 -35.62
N SER A 43 4.57 39.78 -36.28
CA SER A 43 3.35 38.98 -36.24
C SER A 43 3.54 37.58 -36.82
N VAL A 44 4.28 37.46 -37.93
CA VAL A 44 4.61 36.15 -38.53
C VAL A 44 5.48 35.34 -37.57
N LEU A 45 6.52 35.96 -37.00
CA LEU A 45 7.39 35.29 -36.02
C LEU A 45 6.60 34.81 -34.79
N LEU A 46 5.72 35.65 -34.26
CA LEU A 46 4.87 35.31 -33.12
C LEU A 46 3.88 34.19 -33.46
N SER A 47 3.29 34.22 -34.66
CA SER A 47 2.38 33.16 -35.11
C SER A 47 3.07 31.80 -35.22
N VAL A 48 4.31 31.75 -35.74
CA VAL A 48 5.11 30.53 -35.80
C VAL A 48 5.40 30.01 -34.39
N LEU A 49 5.75 30.90 -33.46
CA LEU A 49 6.04 30.53 -32.07
C LEU A 49 4.79 29.95 -31.38
N ILE A 50 3.61 30.55 -31.59
CA ILE A 50 2.34 30.05 -31.06
C ILE A 50 2.02 28.66 -31.64
N VAL A 51 2.20 28.47 -32.95
CA VAL A 51 1.96 27.17 -33.60
C VAL A 51 2.91 26.10 -33.02
N LEU A 52 4.18 26.43 -32.80
CA LEU A 52 5.16 25.53 -32.22
C LEU A 52 4.79 25.13 -30.79
N PHE A 53 4.31 26.10 -30.00
CA PHE A 53 3.82 25.86 -28.64
C PHE A 53 2.56 24.97 -28.63
N LEU A 54 1.63 25.19 -29.57
CA LEU A 54 0.43 24.34 -29.73
C LEU A 54 0.79 22.91 -30.11
N ILE A 55 1.74 22.72 -31.03
CA ILE A 55 2.22 21.39 -31.41
C ILE A 55 2.86 20.69 -30.21
N ALA A 56 3.74 21.37 -29.48
CA ALA A 56 4.35 20.83 -28.27
C ALA A 56 3.31 20.46 -27.20
N ALA A 57 2.31 21.33 -26.99
CA ALA A 57 1.20 21.06 -26.06
C ALA A 57 0.37 19.84 -26.49
N CYS A 58 0.08 19.70 -27.79
CA CYS A 58 -0.62 18.53 -28.32
C CYS A 58 0.21 17.25 -28.11
N ILE A 59 1.52 17.28 -28.38
CA ILE A 59 2.39 16.13 -28.12
C ILE A 59 2.30 15.75 -26.63
N ILE A 60 2.48 16.68 -25.71
CA ILE A 60 2.42 16.40 -24.26
C ILE A 60 1.04 15.87 -23.82
N ALA A 61 -0.05 16.36 -24.42
CA ALA A 61 -1.40 15.95 -24.07
C ALA A 61 -1.77 14.56 -24.63
N PHE A 62 -1.35 14.25 -25.86
CA PHE A 62 -1.72 13.01 -26.56
C PHE A 62 -0.70 11.87 -26.41
N THR A 63 0.53 12.15 -25.98
CA THR A 63 1.53 11.11 -25.69
C THR A 63 1.77 10.96 -24.19
N PRO A 64 2.19 9.78 -23.72
CA PRO A 64 2.45 9.53 -22.30
C PRO A 64 3.69 10.27 -21.74
N LEU A 65 4.30 11.20 -22.49
CA LEU A 65 5.40 12.05 -22.01
C LEU A 65 5.06 12.80 -20.71
N ARG A 66 3.79 13.18 -20.52
CA ARG A 66 3.35 13.81 -19.25
C ARG A 66 3.56 12.90 -18.03
N ASN A 67 3.52 11.58 -18.21
CA ASN A 67 3.67 10.60 -17.13
C ASN A 67 5.15 10.38 -16.73
N TYR A 68 6.10 10.92 -17.49
CA TYR A 68 7.52 10.88 -17.15
C TYR A 68 7.95 12.06 -16.26
N LEU A 69 7.11 13.10 -16.14
CA LEU A 69 7.37 14.20 -15.21
C LEU A 69 6.91 13.83 -13.80
N PRO A 70 7.78 13.93 -12.78
CA PRO A 70 7.41 13.67 -11.40
C PRO A 70 6.30 14.64 -10.96
N GLY A 71 5.18 14.10 -10.45
CA GLY A 71 4.05 14.87 -9.92
C GLY A 71 2.74 14.74 -10.70
N TYR A 72 2.74 14.24 -11.94
CA TYR A 72 1.54 14.10 -12.79
C TYR A 72 1.24 12.64 -13.18
N MET A 73 1.42 11.72 -12.23
CA MET A 73 1.08 10.31 -12.45
C MET A 73 -0.44 10.13 -12.48
N ASN A 74 -0.94 9.44 -13.51
CA ASN A 74 -2.33 9.00 -13.53
C ASN A 74 -2.61 8.12 -12.29
N SER A 75 -3.74 8.35 -11.63
CA SER A 75 -4.13 7.62 -10.40
C SER A 75 -4.11 6.11 -10.58
N GLU A 76 -4.48 5.64 -11.77
CA GLU A 76 -4.45 4.22 -12.14
C GLU A 76 -3.03 3.64 -12.19
N VAL A 77 -2.08 4.37 -12.77
CA VAL A 77 -0.67 3.94 -12.81
C VAL A 77 -0.08 3.92 -11.41
N ARG A 78 -0.46 4.88 -10.54
CA ARG A 78 -0.06 4.89 -9.13
C ARG A 78 -0.61 3.68 -8.38
N ALA A 79 -1.89 3.37 -8.56
CA ALA A 79 -2.54 2.22 -7.93
C ALA A 79 -1.88 0.90 -8.35
N GLN A 80 -1.59 0.75 -9.65
CA GLN A 80 -0.85 -0.41 -10.18
C GLN A 80 0.57 -0.50 -9.62
N MET A 81 1.29 0.62 -9.49
CA MET A 81 2.61 0.63 -8.86
C MET A 81 2.56 0.16 -7.40
N VAL A 82 1.61 0.68 -6.61
CA VAL A 82 1.48 0.28 -5.20
C VAL A 82 1.11 -1.20 -5.10
N GLN A 83 0.17 -1.68 -5.91
CA GLN A 83 -0.21 -3.09 -5.91
C GLN A 83 0.96 -4.00 -6.32
N ASN A 84 1.72 -3.60 -7.33
CA ASN A 84 2.90 -4.36 -7.76
C ASN A 84 4.01 -4.34 -6.70
N ALA A 85 4.23 -3.21 -6.03
CA ALA A 85 5.18 -3.12 -4.92
C ALA A 85 4.82 -4.08 -3.78
N LEU A 86 3.54 -4.11 -3.38
CA LEU A 86 3.05 -5.05 -2.34
C LEU A 86 3.19 -6.52 -2.78
N ARG A 87 2.93 -6.83 -4.05
CA ARG A 87 3.13 -8.18 -4.59
C ARG A 87 4.59 -8.58 -4.57
N VAL A 88 5.50 -7.68 -4.96
CA VAL A 88 6.94 -7.94 -4.96
C VAL A 88 7.45 -8.18 -3.54
N ASP A 89 7.02 -7.37 -2.57
CA ASP A 89 7.34 -7.56 -1.15
C ASP A 89 6.88 -8.93 -0.63
N SER A 90 5.64 -9.30 -0.93
CA SER A 90 5.10 -10.61 -0.57
C SER A 90 5.87 -11.77 -1.20
N LEU A 91 6.21 -11.66 -2.49
CA LEU A 91 7.01 -12.67 -3.19
C LEU A 91 8.40 -12.80 -2.59
N GLN A 92 9.02 -11.69 -2.20
CA GLN A 92 10.34 -11.69 -1.55
C GLN A 92 10.30 -12.45 -0.22
N GLN A 93 9.27 -12.22 0.61
CA GLN A 93 9.11 -12.92 1.88
C GLN A 93 8.88 -14.44 1.69
N VAL A 94 8.15 -14.84 0.65
CA VAL A 94 7.96 -16.26 0.33
C VAL A 94 9.27 -16.89 -0.13
N LEU A 95 10.03 -16.20 -0.98
CA LEU A 95 11.32 -16.66 -1.49
C LEU A 95 12.33 -16.84 -0.35
N GLU A 96 12.38 -15.89 0.59
CA GLU A 96 13.28 -15.94 1.73
C GLU A 96 12.96 -17.13 2.66
N ARG A 97 11.67 -17.37 2.91
CA ARG A 97 11.22 -18.56 3.65
C ARG A 97 11.57 -19.86 2.93
N GLN A 98 11.40 -19.92 1.61
CA GLN A 98 11.80 -21.10 0.83
C GLN A 98 13.31 -21.32 0.89
N ASN A 99 14.10 -20.25 0.81
CA ASN A 99 15.56 -20.35 0.88
C ASN A 99 16.00 -20.92 2.24
N LEU A 100 15.46 -20.39 3.34
CA LEU A 100 15.71 -20.93 4.69
C LEU A 100 15.29 -22.39 4.83
N TYR A 101 14.14 -22.77 4.26
CA TYR A 101 13.68 -24.16 4.26
C TYR A 101 14.64 -25.09 3.50
N ILE A 102 15.08 -24.69 2.31
CA ILE A 102 16.05 -25.46 1.51
C ILE A 102 17.39 -25.57 2.25
N MET A 103 17.88 -24.48 2.85
CA MET A 103 19.10 -24.49 3.65
C MET A 103 19.00 -25.45 4.83
N ASN A 104 17.89 -25.41 5.57
CA ASN A 104 17.65 -26.34 6.68
C ASN A 104 17.66 -27.80 6.21
N ILE A 105 17.00 -28.10 5.09
CA ILE A 105 17.03 -29.44 4.49
C ILE A 105 18.46 -29.86 4.14
N GLN A 106 19.21 -29.00 3.46
CA GLN A 106 20.61 -29.28 3.11
C GLN A 106 21.48 -29.52 4.33
N ASP A 107 21.28 -28.75 5.41
CA ASP A 107 22.00 -28.89 6.66
C ASP A 107 21.65 -30.22 7.37
N ILE A 108 20.37 -30.64 7.34
CA ILE A 108 19.93 -31.95 7.85
C ILE A 108 20.61 -33.07 7.06
N PHE A 109 20.56 -33.03 5.73
CA PHE A 109 21.16 -34.07 4.87
C PHE A 109 22.69 -34.11 4.97
N SER A 110 23.34 -32.98 5.23
CA SER A 110 24.79 -32.90 5.43
C SER A 110 25.23 -33.19 6.88
N GLY A 111 24.30 -33.53 7.78
CA GLY A 111 24.58 -33.88 9.16
C GLY A 111 25.11 -32.71 10.01
N ARG A 112 24.87 -31.46 9.57
CA ARG A 112 25.33 -30.24 10.26
C ARG A 112 24.33 -29.73 11.31
N VAL A 113 23.13 -30.30 11.38
CA VAL A 113 22.12 -29.92 12.38
C VAL A 113 22.35 -30.71 13.68
N LYS A 114 22.72 -30.02 14.76
CA LYS A 114 22.63 -30.57 16.11
C LYS A 114 21.15 -30.78 16.45
N ILE A 115 20.78 -31.99 16.84
CA ILE A 115 19.39 -32.44 17.14
C ILE A 115 18.76 -31.68 18.34
N ASP A 116 19.52 -30.80 18.99
CA ASP A 116 19.19 -30.25 20.31
C ASP A 116 18.56 -28.84 20.29
N SER A 117 18.04 -28.38 19.15
CA SER A 117 17.46 -27.03 19.01
C SER A 117 15.93 -27.04 18.96
N VAL A 118 15.27 -27.88 19.77
CA VAL A 118 13.89 -27.59 20.17
C VAL A 118 13.99 -26.56 21.28
N GLU A 119 14.15 -25.29 20.92
CA GLU A 119 13.95 -24.23 21.89
C GLU A 119 12.49 -24.23 22.33
N THR A 120 12.27 -24.72 23.54
CA THR A 120 11.01 -24.58 24.28
C THR A 120 10.62 -23.11 24.25
N MET A 121 9.35 -22.82 23.96
CA MET A 121 8.74 -21.47 23.87
C MET A 121 9.04 -20.50 25.03
N ASP A 122 9.68 -20.98 26.09
CA ASP A 122 10.09 -20.24 27.28
C ASP A 122 11.26 -19.27 27.03
N SER A 123 12.14 -19.53 26.04
CA SER A 123 13.30 -18.67 25.75
C SER A 123 12.93 -17.34 25.08
N LEU A 124 11.81 -17.28 24.36
CA LEU A 124 11.31 -16.07 23.69
C LEU A 124 10.70 -15.05 24.65
N THR A 125 10.29 -15.47 25.85
CA THR A 125 9.73 -14.58 26.87
C THR A 125 10.85 -13.85 27.63
N THR A 126 11.93 -14.56 27.96
CA THR A 126 13.07 -14.02 28.72
C THR A 126 13.94 -13.05 27.91
N ALA A 127 14.01 -13.21 26.58
CA ALA A 127 14.78 -12.30 25.72
C ALA A 127 14.15 -10.91 25.54
N ARG A 128 12.92 -10.68 26.02
CA ARG A 128 12.14 -9.46 25.77
C ARG A 128 12.04 -8.50 26.95
N GLU A 129 12.52 -8.88 28.14
CA GLU A 129 12.47 -8.00 29.31
C GLU A 129 13.52 -6.87 29.26
N ASP A 130 14.65 -7.08 28.57
CA ASP A 130 15.84 -6.25 28.74
C ASP A 130 15.98 -5.06 27.76
N THR A 131 14.90 -4.66 27.08
CA THR A 131 14.90 -3.49 26.16
C THR A 131 13.70 -2.56 26.32
N LEU A 132 13.03 -2.58 27.46
CA LEU A 132 12.11 -1.50 27.82
C LEU A 132 12.94 -0.28 28.24
N MET A 133 13.27 0.58 27.28
CA MET A 133 13.87 1.89 27.56
C MET A 133 13.07 2.59 28.66
N GLN A 134 13.76 3.24 29.62
CA GLN A 134 13.07 4.08 30.60
C GLN A 134 12.30 5.19 29.88
N ARG A 135 11.03 5.34 30.24
CA ARG A 135 10.11 6.29 29.62
C ARG A 135 10.66 7.71 29.75
N THR A 136 10.57 8.47 28.68
CA THR A 136 10.98 9.89 28.66
C THR A 136 9.84 10.77 29.17
N GLU A 137 10.13 11.88 29.86
CA GLU A 137 9.11 12.82 30.37
C GLU A 137 8.13 13.27 29.27
N ARG A 138 8.63 13.46 28.05
CA ARG A 138 7.83 13.82 26.86
C ARG A 138 6.78 12.77 26.48
N GLU A 139 7.09 11.49 26.67
CA GLU A 139 6.17 10.38 26.39
C GLU A 139 5.04 10.35 27.42
N GLU A 140 5.35 10.61 28.69
CA GLU A 140 4.35 10.68 29.75
C GLU A 140 3.39 11.86 29.58
N GLU A 141 3.89 13.02 29.15
CA GLU A 141 3.05 14.19 28.84
C GLU A 141 2.12 13.90 27.66
N PHE A 142 2.64 13.30 26.58
CA PHE A 142 1.84 12.90 25.43
C PHE A 142 0.74 11.92 25.82
N ARG A 143 1.07 10.93 26.66
CA ARG A 143 0.11 9.93 27.14
C ARG A 143 -0.97 10.56 28.01
N ARG A 144 -0.61 11.48 28.91
CA ARG A 144 -1.59 12.24 29.72
C ARG A 144 -2.57 13.01 28.83
N GLN A 145 -2.07 13.72 27.81
CA GLN A 145 -2.92 14.44 26.86
C GLN A 145 -3.81 13.50 26.05
N TYR A 146 -3.28 12.36 25.61
CA TYR A 146 -4.03 11.36 24.86
C TYR A 146 -5.15 10.73 25.71
N GLU A 147 -4.85 10.34 26.95
CA GLU A 147 -5.81 9.79 27.90
C GLU A 147 -6.92 10.79 28.24
N GLU A 148 -6.58 12.08 28.40
CA GLU A 148 -7.57 13.14 28.66
C GLU A 148 -8.50 13.39 27.47
N ASN A 149 -7.97 13.32 26.24
CA ASN A 149 -8.74 13.49 25.00
C ASN A 149 -9.63 12.27 24.71
N GLU A 150 -9.15 11.06 24.96
CA GLU A 150 -9.91 9.81 24.72
C GLU A 150 -10.93 9.51 25.83
N LYS A 151 -10.82 10.13 27.02
CA LYS A 151 -11.75 9.94 28.14
C LYS A 151 -13.22 10.21 27.80
N TYR A 152 -13.48 11.08 26.82
CA TYR A 152 -14.83 11.45 26.40
C TYR A 152 -15.23 10.88 25.03
N ASN A 153 -14.35 10.10 24.40
CA ASN A 153 -14.63 9.44 23.13
C ASN A 153 -15.26 8.07 23.40
N LEU A 154 -16.59 8.00 23.39
CA LEU A 154 -17.38 6.78 23.64
C LEU A 154 -17.41 5.80 22.45
N THR A 155 -16.42 5.83 21.56
CA THR A 155 -16.09 4.69 20.70
C THR A 155 -15.12 3.79 21.44
N THR A 156 -15.68 2.81 22.12
CA THR A 156 -14.97 1.85 22.97
C THR A 156 -13.83 1.17 22.20
N ILE A 157 -12.58 1.58 22.47
CA ILE A 157 -11.38 0.79 22.18
C ILE A 157 -11.36 -0.34 23.21
N VAL A 158 -12.08 -1.42 22.92
CA VAL A 158 -11.87 -2.71 23.59
C VAL A 158 -10.83 -3.45 22.77
N SER A 159 -9.56 -3.20 23.08
CA SER A 159 -8.47 -4.10 22.73
C SER A 159 -8.45 -5.30 23.70
N GLN A 160 -9.60 -5.96 23.86
CA GLN A 160 -9.63 -7.37 24.21
C GLN A 160 -9.71 -8.10 22.87
N PRO A 161 -9.08 -9.28 22.69
CA PRO A 161 -9.41 -10.12 21.55
C PRO A 161 -10.94 -10.22 21.49
N ASP A 162 -11.50 -10.06 20.30
CA ASP A 162 -12.94 -9.98 20.06
C ASP A 162 -13.64 -11.29 20.48
N VAL A 163 -13.87 -11.47 21.78
CA VAL A 163 -14.72 -12.51 22.35
C VAL A 163 -16.18 -12.05 22.37
N ASN A 164 -16.44 -10.75 22.15
CA ASN A 164 -17.78 -10.16 22.16
C ASN A 164 -18.64 -10.49 20.92
N GLY A 165 -18.07 -11.14 19.90
CA GLY A 165 -18.80 -11.72 18.78
C GLY A 165 -18.86 -13.25 18.75
N MET A 166 -18.20 -13.94 19.69
CA MET A 166 -18.06 -15.41 19.64
C MET A 166 -19.22 -16.10 20.38
N ILE A 167 -20.19 -16.61 19.61
CA ILE A 167 -21.30 -17.42 20.14
C ILE A 167 -20.92 -18.88 20.05
N PHE A 168 -20.56 -19.50 21.18
CA PHE A 168 -20.39 -20.94 21.27
C PHE A 168 -21.73 -21.63 21.50
N TYR A 169 -21.94 -22.72 20.76
CA TYR A 169 -23.06 -23.63 20.95
C TYR A 169 -22.62 -24.81 21.81
N ARG A 170 -23.57 -25.33 22.58
CA ARG A 170 -23.37 -26.53 23.39
C ARG A 170 -23.18 -27.75 22.45
N PRO A 171 -22.09 -28.53 22.59
CA PRO A 171 -21.81 -29.63 21.66
C PRO A 171 -22.75 -30.82 21.85
N THR A 172 -23.19 -31.12 23.06
CA THR A 172 -24.15 -32.21 23.32
C THR A 172 -24.94 -32.00 24.62
N ARG A 173 -26.10 -32.63 24.75
CA ARG A 173 -26.91 -32.60 25.98
C ARG A 173 -26.46 -33.71 26.93
N GLY A 174 -26.04 -33.33 28.13
CA GLY A 174 -25.50 -34.23 29.15
C GLY A 174 -25.09 -33.51 30.43
N MET A 175 -24.57 -34.27 31.40
CA MET A 175 -24.04 -33.74 32.66
C MET A 175 -22.51 -33.64 32.55
N VAL A 176 -21.94 -32.52 32.99
CA VAL A 176 -20.48 -32.38 33.08
C VAL A 176 -19.99 -33.27 34.22
N THR A 177 -19.13 -34.25 33.92
CA THR A 177 -18.59 -35.21 34.88
C THR A 177 -17.22 -34.83 35.39
N ASP A 178 -16.38 -34.26 34.52
CA ASP A 178 -15.06 -33.73 34.89
C ASP A 178 -14.75 -32.44 34.11
N VAL A 179 -14.03 -31.53 34.74
CA VAL A 179 -13.75 -30.18 34.23
C VAL A 179 -12.27 -30.08 33.88
N PHE A 180 -11.96 -29.16 32.98
CA PHE A 180 -10.59 -28.81 32.61
C PHE A 180 -9.72 -28.57 33.85
N ASN A 181 -8.60 -29.28 33.94
CA ASN A 181 -7.66 -29.21 35.05
C ASN A 181 -6.21 -29.42 34.56
N ILE A 182 -5.40 -28.36 34.65
CA ILE A 182 -4.01 -28.35 34.18
C ILE A 182 -3.13 -29.25 35.05
N ASP A 183 -3.29 -29.22 36.37
CA ASP A 183 -2.46 -29.98 37.32
C ASP A 183 -2.59 -31.50 37.11
N LYS A 184 -3.81 -31.93 36.76
CA LYS A 184 -4.11 -33.33 36.43
C LYS A 184 -3.84 -33.68 34.96
N LYS A 185 -3.34 -32.74 34.15
CA LYS A 185 -3.19 -32.86 32.69
C LYS A 185 -4.49 -33.24 31.98
N HIS A 186 -5.63 -32.82 32.52
CA HIS A 186 -6.95 -32.99 31.92
C HIS A 186 -7.29 -31.73 31.11
N PHE A 187 -6.97 -31.75 29.81
CA PHE A 187 -7.11 -30.58 28.93
C PHE A 187 -8.48 -30.45 28.26
N GLY A 188 -9.50 -31.15 28.77
CA GLY A 188 -10.84 -31.19 28.22
C GLY A 188 -11.93 -31.02 29.28
N THR A 189 -13.19 -31.13 28.87
CA THR A 189 -14.33 -31.22 29.79
C THR A 189 -15.15 -32.41 29.36
N ASP A 190 -15.39 -33.32 30.30
CA ASP A 190 -16.10 -34.57 30.06
C ASP A 190 -17.59 -34.36 30.27
N ILE A 191 -18.38 -34.77 29.29
CA ILE A 191 -19.84 -34.65 29.32
C ILE A 191 -20.43 -36.05 29.16
N ALA A 192 -21.10 -36.54 30.21
CA ALA A 192 -21.89 -37.75 30.15
C ALA A 192 -23.23 -37.46 29.44
N ALA A 193 -23.32 -37.88 28.18
CA ALA A 193 -24.53 -37.81 27.36
C ALA A 193 -25.26 -39.17 27.31
N ASN A 194 -26.52 -39.16 26.91
CA ASN A 194 -27.26 -40.40 26.68
C ASN A 194 -26.69 -41.16 25.45
N PRO A 195 -26.82 -42.49 25.39
CA PRO A 195 -26.44 -43.25 24.21
C PRO A 195 -27.14 -42.71 22.95
N ASN A 196 -26.38 -42.58 21.85
CA ASN A 196 -26.82 -42.01 20.57
C ASN A 196 -27.25 -40.54 20.59
N GLU A 197 -26.88 -39.76 21.62
CA GLU A 197 -27.05 -38.30 21.59
C GLU A 197 -26.19 -37.67 20.47
N SER A 198 -26.72 -36.67 19.78
CA SER A 198 -25.99 -35.98 18.73
C SER A 198 -24.88 -35.10 19.32
N VAL A 199 -23.73 -35.09 18.64
CA VAL A 199 -22.60 -34.18 18.93
C VAL A 199 -22.51 -33.15 17.81
N LEU A 200 -22.61 -31.88 18.18
CA LEU A 200 -22.56 -30.73 17.30
C LEU A 200 -21.24 -29.99 17.49
N ALA A 201 -20.78 -29.32 16.44
CA ALA A 201 -19.64 -28.39 16.55
C ALA A 201 -20.03 -27.21 17.45
N THR A 202 -19.10 -26.77 18.30
CA THR A 202 -19.32 -25.63 19.20
C THR A 202 -19.36 -24.30 18.44
N MET A 203 -18.82 -24.26 17.23
CA MET A 203 -18.74 -23.08 16.38
C MET A 203 -18.50 -23.50 14.92
N ASP A 204 -18.77 -22.61 13.97
CA ASP A 204 -18.49 -22.87 12.55
C ASP A 204 -16.98 -23.02 12.31
N GLY A 205 -16.60 -23.99 11.48
CA GLY A 205 -15.20 -24.29 11.20
C GLY A 205 -15.02 -25.39 10.17
N THR A 206 -13.76 -25.74 9.94
CA THR A 206 -13.35 -26.78 9.00
C THR A 206 -12.86 -28.00 9.78
N VAL A 207 -13.39 -29.19 9.47
CA VAL A 207 -12.88 -30.44 10.04
C VAL A 207 -11.48 -30.69 9.48
N ILE A 208 -10.48 -30.74 10.36
CA ILE A 208 -9.08 -31.00 10.00
C ILE A 208 -8.66 -32.43 10.32
N LEU A 209 -9.35 -33.09 11.25
CA LEU A 209 -9.11 -34.48 11.63
C LEU A 209 -10.43 -35.18 11.92
N SER A 210 -10.56 -36.41 11.44
CA SER A 210 -11.67 -37.31 11.75
C SER A 210 -11.12 -38.74 11.72
N THR A 211 -10.83 -39.30 12.89
CA THR A 211 -10.14 -40.60 12.99
C THR A 211 -10.61 -41.39 14.21
N TYR A 212 -10.13 -42.61 14.33
CA TYR A 212 -10.28 -43.46 15.50
C TYR A 212 -8.92 -43.74 16.11
N THR A 213 -8.79 -43.60 17.43
CA THR A 213 -7.61 -44.03 18.18
C THR A 213 -7.98 -45.08 19.22
N ALA A 214 -7.05 -45.97 19.55
CA ALA A 214 -7.28 -47.00 20.55
C ALA A 214 -7.43 -46.44 21.98
N GLU A 215 -6.89 -45.24 22.23
CA GLU A 215 -6.89 -44.60 23.55
C GLU A 215 -8.16 -43.76 23.77
N THR A 216 -8.55 -42.95 22.79
CA THR A 216 -9.65 -41.97 22.92
C THR A 216 -10.89 -42.30 22.10
N GLY A 217 -10.85 -43.38 21.30
CA GLY A 217 -11.97 -43.78 20.45
C GLY A 217 -12.13 -42.88 19.23
N TYR A 218 -13.37 -42.57 18.88
CA TYR A 218 -13.69 -41.70 17.73
C TYR A 218 -13.41 -40.24 18.09
N LEU A 219 -12.55 -39.59 17.30
CA LEU A 219 -12.09 -38.22 17.48
C LEU A 219 -12.37 -37.40 16.22
N ILE A 220 -12.90 -36.19 16.42
CA ILE A 220 -13.02 -35.17 15.38
C ILE A 220 -12.38 -33.88 15.90
N GLU A 221 -11.51 -33.26 15.10
CA GLU A 221 -10.95 -31.94 15.38
C GLU A 221 -11.42 -30.94 14.32
N VAL A 222 -11.91 -29.80 14.80
CA VAL A 222 -12.43 -28.72 13.98
C VAL A 222 -11.54 -27.50 14.18
N GLN A 223 -10.94 -27.02 13.09
CA GLN A 223 -10.26 -25.74 13.06
C GLN A 223 -11.26 -24.65 12.73
N HIS A 224 -11.51 -23.78 13.70
CA HIS A 224 -12.27 -22.56 13.45
C HIS A 224 -11.40 -21.54 12.73
N SER A 225 -12.00 -20.72 11.86
CA SER A 225 -11.26 -19.76 11.04
C SER A 225 -10.44 -18.82 11.93
N ARG A 226 -9.18 -18.64 11.55
CA ARG A 226 -8.26 -17.62 12.11
C ARG A 226 -8.95 -16.25 12.13
N ILE A 227 -8.90 -15.44 13.20
CA ILE A 227 -7.93 -15.33 14.32
C ILE A 227 -6.47 -15.29 13.84
#